data_AF-A0A1K0GKH3-F1
#
_entry.id   AF-A0A1K0GKH3-F1
#
_cell.length_a   1.000
_cell.length_b   1.000
_cell.length_c   1.000
_cell.angle_alpha   90.00
_cell.angle_beta   90.00
_cell.angle_gamma   90.00
#
_symmetry.space_group_name_H-M   'P 1'
#
loop_
_entity.id
_entity.type
_entity.pdbx_description
1 polymer ?
#
loop_
_entity_poly.entity_id
_entity_poly.type
_entity_poly.pdbx_seq_one_letter_code
_entity_poly.pdbx_strand_id
1 'polypeptide(L)'
;MKKLEPDSKLGGILADKPGYHNTRNRLRAQGLRWDYSIRLPRDRKGPGDAAAAIDWTFPDAQAGRFTTIARYSKRLLDAGRVRDPRTYAMREFYGNVDADHDVEGWDFVRDKAATSDDSHLWHIHISVRRAYVNDREAIDAIVSILGGESLGDWQRRWGHGPRPVTRPRTYRVRAGDTLTGIARRYRTTVNTLCRLNHISDPDVLADGQVLRLT
;
A
#
# COMPACT_ATOMS: atom_id res chain seq x y z
N MET A 1 -14.82 0.06 14.34
CA MET A 1 -14.21 0.63 13.13
C MET A 1 -14.61 2.10 13.07
N LYS A 2 -13.67 3.05 12.91
CA LYS A 2 -14.02 4.46 12.73
C LYS A 2 -14.90 4.56 11.48
N LYS A 3 -16.09 5.16 11.58
CA LYS A 3 -16.98 5.30 10.43
C LYS A 3 -16.30 6.25 9.44
N LEU A 4 -16.18 5.86 8.17
CA LEU A 4 -15.87 6.85 7.13
C LEU A 4 -17.06 7.83 7.05
N GLU A 5 -16.86 9.01 6.46
CA GLU A 5 -17.86 10.09 6.40
C GLU A 5 -19.26 9.53 6.05
N PRO A 6 -20.35 10.04 6.65
CA PRO A 6 -21.65 9.37 6.74
C PRO A 6 -22.25 8.87 5.42
N ASP A 7 -21.96 9.57 4.31
CA ASP A 7 -22.56 9.33 3.01
C ASP A 7 -21.68 8.47 2.08
N SER A 8 -20.42 8.22 2.45
CA SER A 8 -19.55 7.35 1.69
C SER A 8 -19.97 5.89 1.88
N LYS A 9 -20.10 5.13 0.78
CA LYS A 9 -20.62 3.76 0.82
C LYS A 9 -19.59 2.78 0.31
N LEU A 10 -19.47 1.65 1.01
CA LEU A 10 -18.77 0.48 0.48
C LEU A 10 -19.62 -0.09 -0.68
N GLY A 11 -19.18 0.16 -1.91
CA GLY A 11 -19.84 -0.26 -3.16
C GLY A 11 -19.79 -1.77 -3.42
N GLY A 12 -19.06 -2.50 -2.58
CA GLY A 12 -19.04 -3.96 -2.46
C GLY A 12 -17.63 -4.54 -2.39
N ILE A 13 -17.43 -5.48 -1.46
CA ILE A 13 -16.28 -6.42 -1.43
C ILE A 13 -16.62 -7.73 -2.18
N LEU A 14 -17.92 -7.96 -2.44
CA LEU A 14 -18.50 -9.24 -2.87
C LEU A 14 -19.47 -9.11 -4.05
N ALA A 15 -19.40 -8.02 -4.80
CA ALA A 15 -20.41 -7.76 -5.82
C ALA A 15 -20.12 -8.62 -7.05
N ASP A 16 -20.95 -9.63 -7.31
CA ASP A 16 -21.02 -10.42 -8.54
C ASP A 16 -21.40 -9.54 -9.75
N LYS A 17 -20.58 -8.54 -10.02
CA LYS A 17 -20.71 -7.59 -11.11
C LYS A 17 -19.81 -8.07 -12.27
N PRO A 18 -20.18 -7.76 -13.52
CA PRO A 18 -19.27 -7.95 -14.65
C PRO A 18 -17.93 -7.22 -14.42
N GLY A 19 -16.82 -7.79 -14.91
CA GLY A 19 -15.50 -7.15 -14.88
C GLY A 19 -14.72 -7.31 -13.56
N TYR A 20 -14.09 -6.23 -13.10
CA TYR A 20 -13.10 -6.19 -12.00
C TYR A 20 -13.66 -6.50 -10.59
N HIS A 21 -14.94 -6.82 -10.46
CA HIS A 21 -15.54 -7.20 -9.17
C HIS A 21 -16.05 -8.64 -9.16
N ASN A 22 -15.78 -9.43 -10.20
CA ASN A 22 -16.22 -10.82 -10.21
C ASN A 22 -15.26 -11.78 -9.50
N THR A 23 -15.77 -12.94 -9.10
CA THR A 23 -14.99 -14.05 -8.56
C THR A 23 -14.21 -14.74 -9.69
N ARG A 24 -13.02 -15.26 -9.38
CA ARG A 24 -12.22 -16.02 -10.35
C ARG A 24 -12.98 -17.25 -10.87
N ASN A 25 -13.70 -17.93 -9.98
CA ASN A 25 -14.47 -19.13 -10.32
C ASN A 25 -15.54 -18.80 -11.38
N ARG A 26 -16.22 -17.67 -11.23
CA ARG A 26 -17.24 -17.25 -12.19
C ARG A 26 -16.67 -16.70 -13.49
N LEU A 27 -15.58 -15.91 -13.45
CA LEU A 27 -14.88 -15.48 -14.68
C LEU A 27 -14.49 -16.70 -15.52
N ARG A 28 -13.98 -17.75 -14.89
CA ARG A 28 -13.66 -19.02 -15.54
C ARG A 28 -14.89 -19.74 -16.08
N ALA A 29 -15.97 -19.82 -15.30
CA ALA A 29 -17.22 -20.46 -15.72
C ALA A 29 -17.84 -19.75 -16.93
N GLN A 30 -17.65 -18.44 -17.07
CA GLN A 30 -18.10 -17.65 -18.23
C GLN A 30 -17.18 -17.78 -19.45
N GLY A 31 -16.12 -18.60 -19.38
CA GLY A 31 -15.15 -18.76 -20.48
C GLY A 31 -14.26 -17.54 -20.71
N LEU A 32 -14.28 -16.55 -19.81
CA LEU A 32 -13.44 -15.36 -19.92
C LEU A 32 -11.99 -15.74 -19.63
N ARG A 33 -11.13 -15.61 -20.64
CA ARG A 33 -9.69 -15.89 -20.54
C ARG A 33 -8.92 -14.78 -19.82
N TRP A 34 -9.51 -13.59 -19.70
CA TRP A 34 -8.93 -12.45 -19.02
C TRP A 34 -9.43 -12.43 -17.57
N ASP A 35 -8.52 -12.68 -16.63
CA ASP A 35 -8.76 -12.61 -15.19
C ASP A 35 -7.81 -11.60 -14.56
N TYR A 36 -8.33 -10.39 -14.35
CA TYR A 36 -7.62 -9.28 -13.74
C TYR A 36 -7.07 -9.63 -12.35
N SER A 37 -7.69 -10.60 -11.66
CA SER A 37 -7.37 -10.97 -10.29
C SER A 37 -6.22 -11.97 -10.19
N ILE A 38 -5.61 -12.41 -11.30
CA ILE A 38 -4.47 -13.36 -11.31
C ILE A 38 -3.31 -12.92 -12.21
N ARG A 39 -3.19 -11.62 -12.48
CA ARG A 39 -2.18 -11.04 -13.40
C ARG A 39 -0.75 -11.28 -12.96
N LEU A 40 -0.50 -11.38 -11.66
CA LEU A 40 0.82 -11.66 -11.10
C LEU A 40 0.87 -13.08 -10.50
N PRO A 41 2.06 -13.72 -10.41
CA PRO A 41 2.20 -15.02 -9.76
C PRO A 41 1.63 -15.06 -8.33
N ARG A 42 1.79 -13.96 -7.58
CA ARG A 42 1.27 -13.80 -6.22
C ARG A 42 -0.27 -13.78 -6.15
N ASP A 43 -0.92 -13.36 -7.22
CA ASP A 43 -2.37 -13.19 -7.28
C ASP A 43 -3.09 -14.52 -7.57
N ARG A 44 -2.36 -15.56 -8.02
CA ARG A 44 -2.92 -16.89 -8.31
C ARG A 44 -3.30 -17.66 -7.03
N LYS A 45 -2.84 -17.23 -5.86
CA LYS A 45 -3.11 -17.86 -4.56
C LYS A 45 -4.35 -17.28 -3.90
N GLY A 46 -5.00 -18.05 -3.03
CA GLY A 46 -6.16 -17.61 -2.27
C GLY A 46 -7.51 -18.06 -2.86
N PRO A 47 -8.62 -17.66 -2.21
CA PRO A 47 -9.98 -18.08 -2.54
C PRO A 47 -10.31 -17.79 -4.00
N GLY A 48 -11.20 -18.58 -4.61
CA GLY A 48 -11.65 -18.43 -6.01
C GLY A 48 -13.03 -17.80 -6.14
N ASP A 49 -13.77 -17.79 -5.04
CA ASP A 49 -15.19 -17.48 -4.84
C ASP A 49 -15.44 -16.09 -4.26
N ALA A 50 -14.38 -15.31 -4.03
CA ALA A 50 -14.46 -13.90 -3.65
C ALA A 50 -13.92 -12.99 -4.76
N ALA A 51 -14.44 -11.76 -4.82
CA ALA A 51 -13.88 -10.70 -5.64
C ALA A 51 -12.52 -10.25 -5.08
N ALA A 52 -11.65 -9.76 -5.95
CA ALA A 52 -10.32 -9.27 -5.59
C ALA A 52 -10.21 -7.75 -5.70
N ALA A 53 -11.32 -7.05 -5.44
CA ALA A 53 -11.42 -5.60 -5.52
C ALA A 53 -12.44 -5.05 -4.54
N ILE A 54 -12.22 -3.82 -4.10
CA ILE A 54 -13.08 -3.07 -3.20
C ILE A 54 -13.41 -1.74 -3.86
N ASP A 55 -14.70 -1.43 -3.96
CA ASP A 55 -15.17 -0.10 -4.35
C ASP A 55 -15.65 0.68 -3.14
N TRP A 56 -15.23 1.95 -3.07
CA TRP A 56 -15.81 2.92 -2.16
C TRP A 56 -16.37 4.10 -2.94
N THR A 57 -17.68 4.33 -2.85
CA THR A 57 -18.38 5.33 -3.67
C THR A 57 -18.60 6.62 -2.88
N PHE A 58 -18.53 7.75 -3.58
CA PHE A 58 -18.66 9.08 -3.00
C PHE A 58 -19.78 9.86 -3.70
N PRO A 59 -20.96 10.05 -3.07
CA PRO A 59 -22.10 10.70 -3.71
C PRO A 59 -21.84 12.15 -4.14
N ASP A 60 -20.98 12.87 -3.41
CA ASP A 60 -20.57 14.22 -3.80
C ASP A 60 -19.69 14.20 -5.05
N ALA A 61 -18.79 13.21 -5.18
CA ALA A 61 -17.98 13.02 -6.37
C ALA A 61 -18.82 12.62 -7.59
N GLN A 62 -19.88 11.81 -7.41
CA GLN A 62 -20.88 11.54 -8.46
C GLN A 62 -21.59 12.83 -8.93
N ALA A 63 -21.66 13.84 -8.07
CA ALA A 63 -22.21 15.15 -8.38
C ALA A 63 -21.13 16.19 -8.77
N GLY A 64 -19.92 15.74 -9.15
CA GLY A 64 -18.82 16.59 -9.61
C GLY A 64 -18.07 17.34 -8.51
N ARG A 65 -18.21 16.93 -7.24
CA ARG A 65 -17.49 17.52 -6.10
C ARG A 65 -16.50 16.52 -5.51
N PHE A 66 -15.22 16.69 -5.81
CA PHE A 66 -14.20 15.68 -5.54
C PHE A 66 -13.49 15.81 -4.18
N THR A 67 -13.85 16.81 -3.36
CA THR A 67 -13.15 17.09 -2.09
C THR A 67 -13.14 15.90 -1.13
N THR A 68 -14.24 15.14 -1.04
CA THR A 68 -14.29 14.00 -0.12
C THR A 68 -13.43 12.86 -0.64
N ILE A 69 -13.62 12.43 -1.89
CA ILE A 69 -12.80 11.36 -2.49
C ILE A 69 -11.30 11.71 -2.43
N ALA A 70 -10.91 12.96 -2.76
CA ALA A 70 -9.55 13.47 -2.65
C ALA A 70 -8.92 13.20 -1.28
N ARG A 71 -9.66 13.49 -0.20
CA ARG A 71 -9.21 13.25 1.18
C ARG A 71 -8.90 11.78 1.44
N TYR A 72 -9.73 10.86 0.96
CA TYR A 72 -9.57 9.42 1.19
C TYR A 72 -8.48 8.80 0.32
N SER A 73 -8.48 9.12 -0.98
CA SER A 73 -7.46 8.64 -1.92
C SER A 73 -6.07 9.16 -1.54
N LYS A 74 -5.98 10.41 -1.07
CA LYS A 74 -4.71 10.97 -0.60
C LYS A 74 -4.10 10.16 0.54
N ARG A 75 -4.92 9.63 1.47
CA ARG A 75 -4.42 8.77 2.55
C ARG A 75 -3.85 7.45 2.02
N LEU A 76 -4.48 6.86 0.99
CA LEU A 76 -3.94 5.68 0.32
C LEU A 76 -2.63 5.99 -0.44
N LEU A 77 -2.58 7.13 -1.14
CA LEU A 77 -1.39 7.58 -1.85
C LEU A 77 -0.22 7.78 -0.88
N ASP A 78 -0.45 8.52 0.21
CA ASP A 78 0.56 8.79 1.22
C ASP A 78 1.04 7.48 1.88
N ALA A 79 0.13 6.56 2.19
CA ALA A 79 0.46 5.23 2.71
C ALA A 79 1.32 4.41 1.72
N GLY A 80 1.02 4.48 0.42
CA GLY A 80 1.81 3.85 -0.64
C GLY A 80 3.23 4.43 -0.72
N ARG A 81 3.36 5.75 -0.76
CA ARG A 81 4.64 6.47 -0.86
C ARG A 81 5.60 6.18 0.29
N VAL A 82 5.07 5.96 1.50
CA VAL A 82 5.89 5.63 2.68
C VAL A 82 6.00 4.13 2.94
N ARG A 83 5.45 3.29 2.07
CA ARG A 83 5.39 1.83 2.22
C ARG A 83 4.82 1.41 3.57
N ASP A 84 3.69 2.02 3.93
CA ASP A 84 2.98 1.73 5.17
C ASP A 84 2.71 0.21 5.28
N PRO A 85 3.09 -0.45 6.39
CA PRO A 85 2.90 -1.89 6.55
C PRO A 85 1.47 -2.38 6.33
N ARG A 86 0.47 -1.52 6.54
CA ARG A 86 -0.96 -1.81 6.34
C ARG A 86 -1.34 -2.01 4.87
N THR A 87 -0.45 -1.69 3.93
CA THR A 87 -0.69 -1.80 2.48
C THR A 87 -0.43 -3.19 1.89
N TYR A 88 0.01 -4.15 2.71
CA TYR A 88 0.48 -5.47 2.27
C TYR A 88 -0.49 -6.26 1.38
N ALA A 89 -1.80 -6.10 1.60
CA ALA A 89 -2.85 -6.77 0.85
C ALA A 89 -3.19 -6.07 -0.47
N MET A 90 -2.81 -4.80 -0.65
CA MET A 90 -3.18 -4.01 -1.82
C MET A 90 -2.26 -4.31 -3.01
N ARG A 91 -2.83 -4.25 -4.21
CA ARG A 91 -2.11 -4.34 -5.48
C ARG A 91 -1.95 -2.97 -6.09
N GLU A 92 -3.07 -2.29 -6.31
CA GLU A 92 -3.13 -0.88 -6.68
C GLU A 92 -4.44 -0.27 -6.18
N PHE A 93 -4.50 1.06 -6.14
CA PHE A 93 -5.77 1.79 -6.07
C PHE A 93 -5.86 2.83 -7.19
N TYR A 94 -7.08 3.22 -7.53
CA TYR A 94 -7.42 4.34 -8.40
C TYR A 94 -8.49 5.21 -7.74
N GLY A 95 -8.42 6.52 -7.92
CA GLY A 95 -9.38 7.50 -7.42
C GLY A 95 -8.96 8.90 -7.84
N ASN A 96 -9.36 9.92 -7.08
CA ASN A 96 -8.88 11.29 -7.23
C ASN A 96 -8.20 11.74 -5.92
N VAL A 97 -7.04 12.41 -5.96
CA VAL A 97 -6.22 12.73 -4.75
C VAL A 97 -6.08 14.21 -4.41
N ASP A 98 -6.44 15.10 -5.31
CA ASP A 98 -6.23 16.56 -5.23
C ASP A 98 -7.44 17.40 -5.72
N ALA A 99 -8.59 16.75 -5.88
CA ALA A 99 -9.90 17.33 -6.16
C ALA A 99 -10.04 18.00 -7.54
N ASP A 100 -9.31 17.50 -8.53
CA ASP A 100 -9.45 17.86 -9.94
C ASP A 100 -10.27 16.82 -10.74
N HIS A 101 -10.10 16.80 -12.07
CA HIS A 101 -10.77 15.85 -12.97
C HIS A 101 -9.82 14.79 -13.51
N ASP A 102 -8.67 14.59 -12.86
CA ASP A 102 -7.72 13.56 -13.21
C ASP A 102 -7.88 12.36 -12.25
N VAL A 103 -7.45 11.20 -12.73
CA VAL A 103 -7.47 9.95 -11.95
C VAL A 103 -6.06 9.61 -11.55
N GLU A 104 -5.83 9.52 -10.25
CA GLU A 104 -4.55 9.12 -9.67
C GLU A 104 -4.68 7.78 -8.94
N GLY A 105 -3.52 7.21 -8.67
CA GLY A 105 -3.41 5.93 -8.02
C GLY A 105 -1.99 5.63 -7.61
N TRP A 106 -1.84 4.50 -6.94
CA TRP A 106 -0.54 3.95 -6.59
C TRP A 106 -0.53 2.45 -6.83
N ASP A 107 0.51 1.96 -7.49
CA ASP A 107 0.79 0.55 -7.64
C ASP A 107 1.72 0.11 -6.49
N PHE A 108 1.15 -0.53 -5.47
CA PHE A 108 1.87 -1.02 -4.30
C PHE A 108 2.83 -2.17 -4.62
N VAL A 109 2.68 -2.80 -5.78
CA VAL A 109 3.57 -3.86 -6.24
C VAL A 109 4.82 -3.29 -6.90
N ARG A 110 4.63 -2.30 -7.77
CA ARG A 110 5.68 -1.67 -8.57
C ARG A 110 6.28 -0.43 -7.90
N ASP A 111 5.70 0.01 -6.79
CA ASP A 111 6.12 1.16 -5.99
C ASP A 111 6.21 2.45 -6.83
N LYS A 112 5.14 2.73 -7.57
CA LYS A 112 5.06 3.89 -8.47
C LYS A 112 3.63 4.43 -8.59
N ALA A 113 3.52 5.66 -9.07
CA ALA A 113 2.24 6.26 -9.45
C ALA A 113 1.53 5.39 -10.49
N ALA A 114 0.21 5.33 -10.38
CA ALA A 114 -0.69 4.67 -11.31
C ALA A 114 -1.83 5.62 -11.67
N THR A 115 -2.53 5.34 -12.76
CA THR A 115 -3.70 6.07 -13.24
C THR A 115 -4.64 5.10 -13.96
N SER A 116 -5.86 5.53 -14.23
CA SER A 116 -6.92 4.77 -14.90
C SER A 116 -7.81 5.73 -15.71
N ASP A 117 -8.97 5.27 -16.14
CA ASP A 117 -9.98 6.09 -16.84
C ASP A 117 -10.94 6.81 -15.87
N ASP A 118 -11.66 7.80 -16.41
CA ASP A 118 -12.59 8.69 -15.71
C ASP A 118 -13.71 7.98 -14.94
N SER A 119 -13.96 6.68 -15.17
CA SER A 119 -14.93 5.94 -14.37
C SER A 119 -14.53 5.89 -12.88
N HIS A 120 -13.26 6.18 -12.55
CA HIS A 120 -12.73 6.22 -11.19
C HIS A 120 -12.79 7.62 -10.53
N LEU A 121 -13.37 8.64 -11.19
CA LEU A 121 -13.50 9.97 -10.60
C LEU A 121 -14.50 10.02 -9.44
N TRP A 122 -15.49 9.12 -9.42
CA TRP A 122 -16.58 9.13 -8.43
C TRP A 122 -16.48 8.03 -7.36
N HIS A 123 -15.53 7.11 -7.49
CA HIS A 123 -15.28 6.04 -6.53
C HIS A 123 -13.78 5.72 -6.41
N ILE A 124 -13.38 5.21 -5.25
CA ILE A 124 -12.06 4.62 -5.07
C ILE A 124 -12.17 3.13 -5.37
N HIS A 125 -11.42 2.69 -6.38
CA HIS A 125 -11.22 1.27 -6.67
C HIS A 125 -9.92 0.81 -6.02
N ILE A 126 -9.96 -0.28 -5.25
CA ILE A 126 -8.78 -0.89 -4.62
C ILE A 126 -8.70 -2.35 -5.06
N SER A 127 -7.67 -2.69 -5.82
CA SER A 127 -7.38 -4.08 -6.15
C SER A 127 -6.67 -4.75 -4.97
N VAL A 128 -7.21 -5.89 -4.51
CA VAL A 128 -6.69 -6.65 -3.38
C VAL A 128 -6.09 -7.95 -3.88
N ARG A 129 -4.97 -8.35 -3.29
CA ARG A 129 -4.36 -9.66 -3.56
C ARG A 129 -5.30 -10.76 -3.07
N ARG A 130 -5.61 -11.71 -3.94
CA ARG A 130 -6.55 -12.82 -3.67
C ARG A 130 -6.26 -13.56 -2.37
N ALA A 131 -5.00 -13.72 -1.97
CA ALA A 131 -4.64 -14.37 -0.71
C ALA A 131 -5.26 -13.72 0.55
N TYR A 132 -5.69 -12.45 0.47
CA TYR A 132 -6.16 -11.65 1.61
C TYR A 132 -7.62 -11.19 1.49
N VAL A 133 -8.37 -11.61 0.46
CA VAL A 133 -9.74 -11.10 0.21
C VAL A 133 -10.73 -11.45 1.33
N ASN A 134 -10.47 -12.52 2.08
CA ASN A 134 -11.26 -12.94 3.25
C ASN A 134 -10.49 -12.71 4.57
N ASP A 135 -9.39 -11.95 4.54
CA ASP A 135 -8.59 -11.66 5.72
C ASP A 135 -9.14 -10.42 6.42
N ARG A 136 -9.67 -10.59 7.63
CA ARG A 136 -10.26 -9.51 8.41
C ARG A 136 -9.26 -8.42 8.76
N GLU A 137 -8.02 -8.79 9.05
CA GLU A 137 -6.96 -7.85 9.36
C GLU A 137 -6.59 -7.03 8.14
N ALA A 138 -6.51 -7.66 6.97
CA ALA A 138 -6.22 -6.96 5.71
C ALA A 138 -7.29 -5.92 5.37
N ILE A 139 -8.57 -6.29 5.48
CA ILE A 139 -9.68 -5.36 5.23
C ILE A 139 -9.67 -4.23 6.24
N ASP A 140 -9.45 -4.52 7.53
CA ASP A 140 -9.36 -3.50 8.56
C ASP A 140 -8.15 -2.56 8.36
N ALA A 141 -7.01 -3.08 7.91
CA ALA A 141 -5.83 -2.30 7.57
C ALA A 141 -6.15 -1.26 6.47
N ILE A 142 -6.82 -1.67 5.40
CA ILE A 142 -7.28 -0.78 4.32
C ILE A 142 -8.22 0.30 4.86
N VAL A 143 -9.24 -0.11 5.63
CA VAL A 143 -10.22 0.83 6.19
C VAL A 143 -9.57 1.78 7.21
N SER A 144 -8.56 1.33 7.96
CA SER A 144 -7.83 2.18 8.90
C SER A 144 -7.08 3.31 8.19
N ILE A 145 -6.46 3.02 7.04
CA ILE A 145 -5.78 4.03 6.21
C ILE A 145 -6.83 5.02 5.70
N LEU A 146 -7.92 4.52 5.10
CA LEU A 146 -9.01 5.34 4.61
C LEU A 146 -9.57 6.24 5.72
N GLY A 147 -9.77 5.70 6.93
CA GLY A 147 -10.27 6.43 8.10
C GLY A 147 -9.29 7.41 8.74
N GLY A 148 -8.05 7.47 8.25
CA GLY A 148 -7.00 8.32 8.81
C GLY A 148 -6.53 7.89 10.21
N GLU A 149 -6.67 6.60 10.55
CA GLU A 149 -6.10 6.04 11.76
C GLU A 149 -4.56 6.01 11.65
N SER A 150 -3.85 6.35 12.72
CA SER A 150 -2.40 6.27 12.72
C SER A 150 -1.94 4.80 12.68
N LEU A 151 -0.78 4.53 12.08
CA LEU A 151 -0.20 3.19 12.07
C LEU A 151 -0.04 2.63 13.51
N GLY A 152 0.36 3.48 14.45
CA GLY A 152 0.54 3.10 15.85
C GLY A 152 -0.76 2.73 16.57
N ASP A 153 -1.86 3.45 16.29
CA ASP A 153 -3.19 3.11 16.82
C ASP A 153 -3.68 1.77 16.27
N TRP A 154 -3.57 1.59 14.95
CA TRP A 154 -3.94 0.35 14.28
C TRP A 154 -3.15 -0.85 14.83
N GLN A 155 -1.84 -0.67 15.00
CA GLN A 155 -0.94 -1.65 15.58
C GLN A 155 -1.37 -2.08 16.98
N ARG A 156 -1.57 -1.11 17.89
CA ARG A 156 -2.07 -1.38 19.25
C ARG A 156 -3.38 -2.16 19.25
N ARG A 157 -4.31 -1.78 18.38
CA ARG A 157 -5.63 -2.41 18.28
C ARG A 157 -5.58 -3.89 17.85
N TRP A 158 -4.62 -4.25 17.02
CA TRP A 158 -4.43 -5.63 16.54
C TRP A 158 -3.44 -6.46 17.37
N GLY A 159 -2.87 -5.90 18.43
CA GLY A 159 -1.84 -6.59 19.20
C GLY A 159 -0.49 -6.69 18.47
N HIS A 160 -0.35 -6.01 17.33
CA HIS A 160 0.95 -5.67 16.77
C HIS A 160 1.52 -4.61 17.69
N GLY A 161 2.25 -5.01 18.74
CA GLY A 161 2.91 -4.03 19.61
C GLY A 161 3.61 -2.97 18.74
N PRO A 162 3.66 -1.69 19.17
CA PRO A 162 4.38 -0.67 18.42
C PRO A 162 5.72 -1.29 18.06
N ARG A 163 6.04 -1.36 16.75
CA ARG A 163 7.38 -1.78 16.33
C ARG A 163 8.31 -0.98 17.24
N PRO A 164 9.14 -1.63 18.08
CA PRO A 164 9.94 -0.90 19.05
C PRO A 164 10.57 0.22 18.26
N VAL A 165 10.38 1.47 18.71
CA VAL A 165 10.98 2.63 18.04
C VAL A 165 12.45 2.29 18.00
N THR A 166 12.92 1.75 16.87
CA THR A 166 14.30 1.36 16.72
C THR A 166 14.96 2.70 16.63
N ARG A 167 15.45 3.19 17.77
CA ARG A 167 16.36 4.33 17.79
C ARG A 167 17.37 4.02 16.69
N PRO A 168 17.56 4.92 15.72
CA PRO A 168 18.42 4.67 14.58
C PRO A 168 19.71 4.08 15.13
N ARG A 169 19.98 2.81 14.82
CA ARG A 169 21.20 2.20 15.33
C ARG A 169 22.32 2.91 14.60
N THR A 170 23.18 3.59 15.33
CA THR A 170 24.32 4.26 14.73
C THR A 170 25.60 3.50 15.04
N TYR A 171 26.58 3.64 14.16
CA TYR A 171 27.93 3.15 14.33
C TYR A 171 28.91 4.28 14.09
N ARG A 172 29.83 4.50 15.02
CA ARG A 172 30.95 5.41 14.82
C ARG A 172 32.08 4.64 14.17
N VAL A 173 32.39 4.98 12.93
CA VAL A 173 33.53 4.46 12.16
C VAL A 173 34.81 4.65 12.96
N ARG A 174 35.66 3.63 12.95
CA ARG A 174 36.99 3.63 13.56
C ARG A 174 38.04 3.47 12.45
N ALA A 175 39.24 3.98 12.70
CA ALA A 175 40.39 3.74 11.82
C ALA A 175 40.52 2.25 11.43
N GLY A 176 40.57 1.98 10.12
CA GLY A 176 40.64 0.62 9.56
C GLY A 176 39.30 -0.06 9.27
N ASP A 177 38.16 0.55 9.63
CA ASP A 177 36.85 0.04 9.22
C ASP A 177 36.63 0.20 7.71
N THR A 178 35.88 -0.73 7.13
CA THR A 178 35.35 -0.65 5.76
C THR A 178 33.83 -0.76 5.76
N LEU A 179 33.15 -0.15 4.77
CA LEU A 179 31.70 -0.23 4.68
C LEU A 179 31.23 -1.69 4.53
N THR A 180 31.99 -2.52 3.81
CA THR A 180 31.77 -3.96 3.66
C THR A 180 31.87 -4.70 5.00
N GLY A 181 32.90 -4.42 5.79
CA GLY A 181 33.08 -5.01 7.13
C GLY A 181 31.94 -4.65 8.08
N ILE A 182 31.56 -3.37 8.10
CA ILE A 182 30.44 -2.85 8.89
C ILE A 182 29.12 -3.50 8.42
N ALA A 183 28.86 -3.53 7.12
CA ALA A 183 27.65 -4.14 6.56
C ALA A 183 27.50 -5.60 6.97
N ARG A 184 28.58 -6.38 6.87
CA ARG A 184 28.61 -7.79 7.30
C ARG A 184 28.36 -7.93 8.80
N ARG A 185 29.04 -7.12 9.62
CA ARG A 185 28.90 -7.14 11.09
C ARG A 185 27.47 -6.88 11.54
N TYR A 186 26.80 -5.94 10.88
CA TYR A 186 25.44 -5.53 11.21
C TYR A 186 24.36 -6.21 10.37
N ARG A 187 24.72 -7.23 9.58
CA ARG A 187 23.81 -8.01 8.73
C ARG A 187 22.96 -7.12 7.80
N THR A 188 23.59 -6.12 7.20
CA THR A 188 23.02 -5.24 6.17
C THR A 188 23.88 -5.30 4.91
N THR A 189 23.64 -4.42 3.93
CA THR A 189 24.43 -4.34 2.69
C THR A 189 25.11 -2.98 2.56
N VAL A 190 26.21 -2.95 1.81
CA VAL A 190 26.92 -1.71 1.45
C VAL A 190 25.94 -0.73 0.80
N ASN A 191 25.15 -1.17 -0.18
CA ASN A 191 24.14 -0.34 -0.84
C ASN A 191 23.10 0.25 0.12
N THR A 192 22.64 -0.53 1.11
CA THR A 192 21.72 -0.02 2.13
C THR A 192 22.39 1.06 2.98
N LEU A 193 23.64 0.86 3.41
CA LEU A 193 24.38 1.84 4.19
C LEU A 193 24.66 3.12 3.39
N CYS A 194 25.07 3.00 2.12
CA CYS A 194 25.29 4.15 1.25
C CYS A 194 24.03 4.98 1.07
N ARG A 195 22.90 4.34 0.74
CA ARG A 195 21.61 5.04 0.58
C ARG A 195 21.16 5.72 1.87
N LEU A 196 21.31 5.06 3.01
CA LEU A 196 20.85 5.57 4.31
C LEU A 196 21.69 6.74 4.82
N ASN A 197 22.96 6.83 4.39
CA ASN A 197 23.92 7.83 4.86
C ASN A 197 24.38 8.81 3.79
N HIS A 198 23.77 8.77 2.60
CA HIS A 198 24.14 9.61 1.44
C HIS A 198 25.63 9.52 1.08
N ILE A 199 26.20 8.30 1.12
CA ILE A 199 27.59 8.04 0.75
C ILE A 199 27.65 7.71 -0.75
N SER A 200 28.36 8.54 -1.51
CA SER A 200 28.56 8.37 -2.95
C SER A 200 29.70 7.40 -3.28
N ASP A 201 30.74 7.37 -2.45
CA ASP A 201 31.88 6.48 -2.60
C ASP A 201 32.00 5.55 -1.38
N PRO A 202 31.70 4.23 -1.51
CA PRO A 202 31.73 3.28 -0.41
C PRO A 202 33.13 2.96 0.12
N ASP A 203 34.19 3.31 -0.63
CA ASP A 203 35.59 3.05 -0.24
C ASP A 203 36.19 4.19 0.58
N VAL A 204 35.49 5.33 0.68
CA VAL A 204 35.92 6.49 1.47
C VAL A 204 35.08 6.61 2.73
N LEU A 205 35.70 6.28 3.87
CA LEU A 205 35.13 6.47 5.21
C LEU A 205 36.04 7.33 6.07
N ALA A 206 35.46 8.32 6.75
CA ALA A 206 36.20 9.16 7.69
C ALA A 206 36.20 8.54 9.10
N ASP A 207 37.34 8.59 9.79
CA ASP A 207 37.41 8.20 11.19
C ASP A 207 36.46 9.08 12.04
N GLY A 208 35.73 8.44 12.94
CA GLY A 208 34.70 9.11 13.73
C GLY A 208 33.39 9.41 13.00
N GLN A 209 33.25 9.11 11.70
CA GLN A 209 31.98 9.27 10.97
C GLN A 209 30.87 8.44 11.60
N VAL A 210 29.68 9.02 11.76
CA VAL A 210 28.53 8.31 12.34
C VAL A 210 27.64 7.80 11.21
N LEU A 211 27.55 6.48 11.09
CA LEU A 211 26.69 5.80 10.13
C LEU A 211 25.38 5.38 10.80
N ARG A 212 24.26 5.70 10.18
CA ARG A 212 22.95 5.10 10.42
C ARG A 212 22.94 3.68 9.85
N LEU A 213 22.46 2.72 10.63
CA LEU A 213 22.38 1.30 10.26
C LEU A 213 20.94 0.84 9.97
N THR A 214 19.95 1.54 10.51
CA THR A 214 18.50 1.28 10.40
C THR A 214 17.71 2.57 10.42
#